data_AF-A0A925FKI7-F1
#
_entry.id   AF-A0A925FKI7-F1
#
_cell.length_a   1.000
_cell.length_b   1.000
_cell.length_c   1.000
_cell.angle_alpha   90.00
_cell.angle_beta   90.00
_cell.angle_gamma   90.00
#
_symmetry.space_group_name_H-M   'P 1'
#
loop_
_entity.id
_entity.type
_entity.pdbx_description
1 polymer ?
#
loop_
_entity_poly.entity_id
_entity_poly.type
_entity_poly.pdbx_seq_one_letter_code
_entity_poly.pdbx_strand_id
1 'polypeptide(L)'
;MKNETARKRDSSEKGVLLDPERKSPRAKEFEDKLSALIVGQERGVRRLSGLFQIYLAGMNNPSRPLGTMLFLGPTGSGKTRVVEAASEVLFGEPHTVVKIDCAEFQHSHEIAKLIGSPPGYLGHRETSPMLTQENLDKSHTDDTKLTFVLFDEIEKASDSLWQLL
;
A
#
# COMPACT_ATOMS: atom_id res chain seq x y z
N MET A 1 -29.95 -50.99 37.51
CA MET A 1 -29.43 -51.40 36.19
C MET A 1 -30.59 -51.29 35.20
N LYS A 2 -30.63 -50.52 34.12
CA LYS A 2 -29.67 -49.68 33.40
C LYS A 2 -30.48 -48.54 32.74
N ASN A 3 -29.91 -47.33 32.70
CA ASN A 3 -30.43 -46.19 31.96
C ASN A 3 -30.23 -46.42 30.44
N GLU A 4 -31.32 -46.48 29.69
CA GLU A 4 -31.32 -46.34 28.23
C GLU A 4 -32.19 -45.15 27.84
N THR A 5 -31.55 -43.99 27.73
CA THR A 5 -32.06 -42.92 26.87
C THR A 5 -30.85 -42.27 26.23
N ALA A 6 -30.34 -42.93 25.20
CA ALA A 6 -29.32 -42.40 24.32
C ALA A 6 -29.89 -41.15 23.65
N ARG A 7 -29.48 -39.99 24.16
CA ARG A 7 -29.66 -38.68 23.53
C ARG A 7 -29.03 -38.77 22.13
N LYS A 8 -29.86 -38.90 21.10
CA LYS A 8 -29.45 -38.66 19.70
C LYS A 8 -28.82 -37.27 19.67
N ARG A 9 -27.49 -37.20 19.58
CA ARG A 9 -26.79 -35.97 19.28
C ARG A 9 -27.19 -35.59 17.87
N ASP A 10 -27.85 -34.46 17.76
CA ASP A 10 -28.28 -33.87 16.50
C ASP A 10 -27.06 -33.73 15.58
N SER A 11 -27.15 -34.33 14.40
CA SER A 11 -26.08 -34.42 13.41
C SER A 11 -26.02 -33.17 12.52
N SER A 12 -26.15 -31.98 13.11
CA SER A 12 -26.37 -30.73 12.37
C SER A 12 -25.28 -29.67 12.54
N GLU A 13 -24.21 -29.92 13.30
CA GLU A 13 -23.02 -29.06 13.30
C GLU A 13 -22.12 -29.39 12.10
N LYS A 14 -22.58 -29.07 10.88
CA LYS A 14 -21.67 -28.97 9.73
C LYS A 14 -20.75 -27.78 9.99
N GLY A 15 -19.52 -28.05 10.42
CA GLY A 15 -18.49 -27.03 10.56
C GLY A 15 -18.36 -26.21 9.28
N VAL A 16 -18.29 -24.89 9.43
CA VAL A 16 -18.04 -24.00 8.29
C VAL A 16 -16.57 -24.14 7.92
N LEU A 17 -16.29 -24.63 6.70
CA LEU A 17 -14.93 -24.65 6.18
C LEU A 17 -14.53 -23.21 5.86
N LEU A 18 -13.49 -22.71 6.53
CA LEU A 18 -12.92 -21.40 6.21
C LEU A 18 -12.04 -21.52 4.97
N ASP A 19 -12.21 -20.60 4.03
CA ASP A 19 -11.39 -20.49 2.82
C ASP A 19 -10.36 -19.37 3.03
N PRO A 20 -9.06 -19.70 3.17
CA PRO A 20 -8.01 -18.69 3.38
C PRO A 20 -7.78 -17.79 2.17
N GLU A 21 -8.20 -18.21 0.97
CA GLU A 21 -8.07 -17.41 -0.26
C GLU A 21 -9.25 -16.46 -0.47
N ARG A 22 -10.33 -16.61 0.32
CA ARG A 22 -11.51 -15.78 0.21
C ARG A 22 -11.25 -14.39 0.76
N LYS A 23 -11.26 -13.40 -0.13
CA LYS A 23 -11.21 -11.98 0.21
C LYS A 23 -12.58 -11.46 0.66
N SER A 24 -12.57 -10.40 1.46
CA SER A 24 -13.78 -9.64 1.80
C SER A 24 -14.41 -9.04 0.53
N PRO A 25 -15.72 -8.73 0.53
CA PRO A 25 -16.37 -8.14 -0.64
C PRO A 25 -15.67 -6.87 -1.15
N ARG A 26 -15.26 -5.97 -0.26
CA ARG A 26 -14.55 -4.73 -0.62
C ARG A 26 -13.16 -4.99 -1.20
N ALA A 27 -12.38 -5.91 -0.62
CA ALA A 27 -11.07 -6.25 -1.16
C ALA A 27 -11.16 -6.95 -2.52
N LYS A 28 -12.18 -7.81 -2.70
CA LYS A 28 -12.45 -8.44 -3.99
C LYS A 28 -12.84 -7.41 -5.05
N GLU A 29 -13.74 -6.48 -4.72
CA GLU A 29 -14.13 -5.39 -5.63
C GLU A 29 -12.93 -4.54 -6.03
N PHE A 30 -12.05 -4.22 -5.08
CA PHE A 30 -10.79 -3.50 -5.35
C PHE A 30 -9.90 -4.26 -6.33
N GLU A 31 -9.70 -5.57 -6.14
CA GLU A 31 -8.91 -6.41 -7.05
C GLU A 31 -9.51 -6.50 -8.45
N ASP A 32 -10.83 -6.67 -8.55
CA ASP A 32 -11.54 -6.78 -9.82
C ASP A 32 -11.40 -5.47 -10.62
N LYS A 33 -11.57 -4.31 -9.96
CA LYS A 33 -11.37 -2.99 -10.58
C LYS A 33 -9.92 -2.78 -11.03
N LEU A 34 -8.94 -3.13 -10.20
CA LEU A 34 -7.52 -3.04 -10.61
C LEU A 34 -7.22 -3.95 -11.81
N SER A 35 -7.72 -5.17 -11.80
CA SER A 35 -7.48 -6.14 -12.87
C SER A 35 -8.10 -5.70 -14.20
N ALA A 36 -9.17 -4.90 -14.15
CA ALA A 36 -9.75 -4.30 -15.35
C ALA A 36 -8.88 -3.17 -15.93
N LEU A 37 -8.09 -2.48 -15.10
CA LEU A 37 -7.21 -1.38 -15.51
C LEU A 37 -5.79 -1.84 -15.89
N ILE A 38 -5.35 -3.01 -15.40
CA ILE A 38 -3.97 -3.46 -15.45
C ILE A 38 -3.87 -4.83 -16.13
N VAL A 39 -3.09 -4.90 -17.21
CA VAL A 39 -2.83 -6.13 -17.96
C VAL A 39 -1.40 -6.63 -17.68
N GLY A 40 -1.24 -7.92 -17.37
CA GLY A 40 0.07 -8.58 -17.25
C GLY A 40 0.83 -8.32 -15.93
N GLN A 41 0.17 -7.77 -14.90
CA GLN A 41 0.74 -7.53 -13.57
C GLN A 41 -0.10 -8.19 -12.46
N GLU A 42 -0.63 -9.39 -12.72
CA GLU A 42 -1.58 -10.10 -11.83
C GLU A 42 -0.97 -10.40 -10.46
N ARG A 43 0.35 -10.53 -10.37
CA ARG A 43 1.06 -10.68 -9.08
C ARG A 43 1.04 -9.39 -8.26
N GLY A 44 1.30 -8.26 -8.90
CA GLY A 44 1.27 -6.93 -8.26
C GLY A 44 -0.14 -6.60 -7.77
N VAL A 45 -1.14 -6.80 -8.63
CA VAL A 45 -2.56 -6.57 -8.31
C VAL A 45 -3.01 -7.43 -7.14
N ARG A 46 -2.75 -8.75 -7.15
CA ARG A 46 -3.11 -9.64 -6.04
C ARG A 46 -2.41 -9.26 -4.73
N ARG A 47 -1.14 -8.83 -4.79
CA ARG A 47 -0.40 -8.44 -3.59
C ARG A 47 -0.95 -7.15 -2.96
N LEU A 48 -1.27 -6.15 -3.78
CA LEU A 48 -1.93 -4.92 -3.33
C LEU A 48 -3.31 -5.19 -2.72
N SER A 49 -4.12 -6.02 -3.38
CA SER A 49 -5.41 -6.46 -2.85
C SER A 49 -5.27 -7.18 -1.50
N GLY A 50 -4.25 -8.01 -1.34
CA GLY A 50 -3.93 -8.63 -0.05
C GLY A 50 -3.58 -7.62 1.05
N LEU A 51 -2.80 -6.58 0.74
CA LEU A 51 -2.51 -5.50 1.69
C LEU A 51 -3.78 -4.74 2.06
N PHE A 52 -4.64 -4.44 1.08
CA PHE A 52 -5.91 -3.78 1.32
C PHE A 52 -6.86 -4.64 2.18
N GLN A 53 -6.85 -5.96 2.01
CA GLN A 53 -7.57 -6.89 2.88
C GLN A 53 -7.09 -6.81 4.34
N ILE A 54 -5.78 -6.71 4.56
CA ILE A 54 -5.20 -6.55 5.92
C ILE A 54 -5.63 -5.22 6.53
N TYR A 55 -5.63 -4.14 5.74
CA TYR A 55 -6.11 -2.82 6.15
C TYR A 55 -7.58 -2.86 6.57
N LEU A 56 -8.45 -3.44 5.74
CA LEU A 56 -9.88 -3.56 6.03
C LEU A 56 -10.15 -4.40 7.28
N ALA A 57 -9.28 -5.36 7.59
CA ALA A 57 -9.37 -6.17 8.79
C ALA A 57 -8.81 -5.48 10.05
N GLY A 58 -8.16 -4.32 9.92
CA GLY A 58 -7.49 -3.64 11.03
C GLY A 58 -6.32 -4.42 11.63
N MET A 59 -5.74 -5.35 10.86
CA MET A 59 -4.65 -6.24 11.32
C MET A 59 -3.25 -5.69 11.01
N ASN A 60 -3.12 -4.37 10.81
CA ASN A 60 -1.84 -3.72 10.56
C ASN A 60 -1.20 -3.22 11.86
N ASN A 61 0.13 -3.23 11.92
CA ASN A 61 0.86 -2.62 13.03
C ASN A 61 0.88 -1.09 12.84
N PRO A 62 0.42 -0.28 13.82
CA PRO A 62 0.37 1.17 13.68
C PRO A 62 1.74 1.86 13.60
N SER A 63 2.81 1.17 14.01
CA SER A 63 4.19 1.69 13.95
C SER A 63 4.94 1.33 12.67
N ARG A 64 4.27 0.69 11.71
CA ARG A 64 4.89 0.23 10.45
C ARG A 64 3.98 0.56 9.26
N PRO A 65 4.55 0.74 8.05
CA PRO A 65 3.75 0.78 6.84
C PRO A 65 2.87 -0.48 6.71
N LEU A 66 1.67 -0.33 6.12
CA LEU A 66 0.77 -1.44 5.83
C LEU A 66 1.49 -2.54 5.02
N GLY A 67 2.31 -2.13 4.06
CA GLY A 67 3.22 -3.00 3.33
C GLY A 67 4.18 -2.19 2.47
N THR A 68 5.31 -2.82 2.14
CA THR A 68 6.32 -2.28 1.23
C THR A 68 6.44 -3.22 0.04
N MET A 69 6.55 -2.65 -1.17
CA MET A 69 6.66 -3.42 -2.40
C MET A 69 7.78 -2.84 -3.25
N LEU A 70 8.55 -3.73 -3.90
CA LEU A 70 9.56 -3.38 -4.88
C LEU A 70 9.13 -3.98 -6.23
N PHE A 71 8.86 -3.11 -7.20
CA PHE A 71 8.53 -3.52 -8.55
C PHE A 71 9.79 -3.51 -9.41
N LEU A 72 10.14 -4.66 -10.00
CA LEU A 72 11.31 -4.83 -10.86
C LEU A 72 10.86 -5.25 -12.26
N GLY A 73 11.49 -4.67 -13.28
CA GLY A 73 11.18 -4.96 -14.67
C GLY A 73 11.62 -3.84 -15.61
N PRO A 74 11.58 -4.06 -16.94
CA PRO A 74 12.00 -3.07 -17.93
C PRO A 74 11.11 -1.81 -17.88
N THR A 75 11.62 -0.70 -18.42
CA THR A 75 10.85 0.53 -18.60
C THR A 75 9.61 0.27 -19.45
N GLY A 76 8.50 0.93 -19.12
CA GLY A 76 7.22 0.78 -19.84
C GLY A 76 6.42 -0.47 -19.48
N SER A 77 6.88 -1.33 -18.57
CA SER A 77 6.14 -2.55 -18.17
C SER A 77 4.93 -2.30 -17.26
N GLY A 78 4.60 -1.05 -16.95
CA GLY A 78 3.45 -0.67 -16.13
C GLY A 78 3.66 -0.71 -14.61
N LYS A 79 4.90 -0.74 -14.11
CA LYS A 79 5.20 -0.78 -12.65
C LYS A 79 4.54 0.37 -11.89
N THR A 80 4.80 1.59 -12.32
CA THR A 80 4.25 2.84 -11.75
C THR A 80 2.73 2.87 -11.91
N ARG A 81 2.22 2.45 -13.07
CA ARG A 81 0.79 2.43 -13.38
C ARG A 81 -0.03 1.54 -12.45
N VAL A 82 0.53 0.43 -11.94
CA VAL A 82 -0.14 -0.42 -10.93
C VAL A 82 -0.48 0.37 -9.66
N VAL A 83 0.43 1.24 -9.21
CA VAL A 83 0.23 2.06 -8.00
C VAL A 83 -0.76 3.19 -8.28
N GLU A 84 -0.62 3.87 -9.42
CA GLU A 84 -1.55 4.94 -9.83
C GLU A 84 -2.97 4.39 -10.03
N ALA A 85 -3.13 3.20 -10.60
CA ALA A 85 -4.44 2.55 -10.74
C ALA A 85 -5.03 2.17 -9.37
N ALA A 86 -4.21 1.75 -8.41
CA ALA A 86 -4.68 1.52 -7.05
C ALA A 86 -5.20 2.80 -6.40
N SER A 87 -4.51 3.93 -6.59
CA SER A 87 -4.97 5.25 -6.15
C SER A 87 -6.28 5.64 -6.81
N GLU A 88 -6.38 5.48 -8.12
CA GLU A 88 -7.57 5.76 -8.92
C GLU A 88 -8.79 4.96 -8.42
N VAL A 89 -8.61 3.67 -8.12
CA VAL A 89 -9.69 2.81 -7.63
C VAL A 89 -10.14 3.19 -6.20
N LEU A 90 -9.22 3.62 -5.33
CA LEU A 90 -9.55 3.93 -3.93
C LEU A 90 -10.03 5.37 -3.72
N PHE A 91 -9.44 6.33 -4.43
CA PHE A 91 -9.64 7.76 -4.21
C PHE A 91 -10.30 8.46 -5.39
N GLY A 92 -10.49 7.77 -6.52
CA GLY A 92 -11.07 8.33 -7.75
C GLY A 92 -10.07 9.10 -8.62
N GLU A 93 -8.85 9.33 -8.13
CA GLU A 93 -7.83 10.13 -8.81
C GLU A 93 -6.48 9.38 -8.82
N PRO A 94 -5.83 9.23 -9.99
CA PRO A 94 -4.55 8.49 -10.09
C PRO A 94 -3.38 9.25 -9.43
N HIS A 95 -3.50 10.56 -9.28
CA HIS A 95 -2.44 11.45 -8.82
C HIS A 95 -2.47 11.75 -7.31
N THR A 96 -3.29 11.04 -6.53
CA THR A 96 -3.31 11.16 -5.06
C THR A 96 -2.13 10.42 -4.38
N VAL A 97 -1.18 9.93 -5.17
CA VAL A 97 0.05 9.27 -4.71
C VAL A 97 1.09 10.33 -4.34
N VAL A 98 1.73 10.18 -3.18
CA VAL A 98 2.95 10.94 -2.84
C VAL A 98 4.09 10.37 -3.66
N LYS A 99 4.28 10.91 -4.86
CA LYS A 99 5.28 10.46 -5.82
C LYS A 99 6.60 11.22 -5.61
N ILE A 100 7.68 10.46 -5.51
CA ILE A 100 9.05 10.93 -5.35
C ILE A 100 9.84 10.39 -6.54
N ASP A 101 10.28 11.28 -7.42
CA ASP A 101 11.18 10.94 -8.51
C ASP A 101 12.60 10.82 -7.97
N CYS A 102 13.10 9.59 -7.86
CA CYS A 102 14.41 9.33 -7.27
C CYS A 102 15.57 9.81 -8.16
N ALA A 103 15.32 10.12 -9.42
CA ALA A 103 16.32 10.74 -10.29
C ALA A 103 16.67 12.17 -9.85
N GLU A 104 15.82 12.84 -9.05
CA GLU A 104 16.10 14.14 -8.43
C GLU A 104 16.91 14.06 -7.11
N PHE A 105 17.33 12.85 -6.72
CA PHE A 105 18.05 12.58 -5.46
C PHE A 105 19.38 11.85 -5.70
N GLN A 106 20.06 12.20 -6.80
CA GLN A 106 21.36 11.65 -7.19
C GLN A 106 22.50 12.13 -6.29
N HIS A 107 22.31 13.24 -5.57
CA HIS A 107 23.29 13.77 -4.64
C HIS A 107 22.79 13.77 -3.19
N SER A 108 23.66 13.45 -2.24
CA SER A 108 23.29 13.30 -0.82
C SER A 108 22.62 14.54 -0.21
N HIS A 109 22.97 15.75 -0.67
CA HIS A 109 22.38 16.99 -0.16
C HIS A 109 20.93 17.19 -0.62
N GLU A 110 20.47 16.48 -1.65
CA GLU A 110 19.10 16.58 -2.16
C GLU A 110 18.09 15.90 -1.24
N ILE A 111 18.53 15.05 -0.32
CA ILE A 111 17.68 14.43 0.72
C ILE A 111 16.96 15.48 1.56
N ALA A 112 17.56 16.67 1.71
CA ALA A 112 16.92 17.78 2.40
C ALA A 112 15.59 18.21 1.74
N LYS A 113 15.39 17.97 0.43
CA LYS A 113 14.10 18.18 -0.24
C LYS A 113 13.04 17.18 0.23
N LEU A 114 13.46 15.96 0.58
CA LEU A 114 12.57 14.88 0.99
C LEU A 114 12.11 15.02 2.44
N ILE A 115 13.06 15.22 3.37
CA ILE A 115 12.82 15.21 4.83
C ILE A 115 13.03 16.57 5.51
N GLY A 116 13.48 17.58 4.76
CA GLY A 116 13.80 18.91 5.27
C GLY A 116 15.28 19.09 5.55
N SER A 117 15.72 20.34 5.45
CA SER A 117 17.07 20.72 5.85
C SER A 117 17.19 20.69 7.38
N PRO A 118 18.35 20.37 7.97
CA PRO A 118 18.58 20.54 9.40
C PRO A 118 18.41 22.01 9.84
N PRO A 119 18.04 22.28 11.11
CA PRO A 119 18.00 23.65 11.63
C PRO A 119 19.35 24.36 11.44
N GLY A 120 19.32 25.58 10.89
CA GLY A 120 20.50 26.40 10.64
C GLY A 120 21.11 26.28 9.23
N TYR A 121 20.57 25.42 8.37
CA TYR A 121 20.94 25.35 6.95
C TYR A 121 20.04 26.24 6.08
N LEU A 122 20.61 26.81 5.01
CA LEU A 122 19.87 27.54 3.96
C LEU A 122 18.74 26.64 3.42
N GLY A 123 17.52 27.16 3.33
CA GLY A 123 16.35 26.43 2.84
C GLY A 123 15.49 25.72 3.91
N HIS A 124 15.91 25.68 5.19
CA HIS A 124 15.12 25.05 6.27
C HIS A 124 13.70 25.62 6.43
N ARG A 125 13.47 26.89 6.04
CA ARG A 125 12.15 27.54 6.07
C ARG A 125 11.53 27.79 4.69
N GLU A 126 12.28 27.56 3.62
CA GLU A 126 11.89 27.94 2.25
C GLU A 126 11.46 26.74 1.40
N THR A 127 11.93 25.54 1.74
CA THR A 127 11.54 24.28 1.09
C THR A 127 10.73 23.41 2.05
N SER A 128 9.44 23.25 1.77
CA SER A 128 8.60 22.27 2.47
C SER A 128 9.06 20.86 2.11
N PRO A 129 9.37 20.00 3.09
CA PRO A 129 9.74 18.62 2.82
C PRO A 129 8.63 17.87 2.07
N MET A 130 9.00 16.94 1.20
CA MET A 130 8.01 16.12 0.48
C MET A 130 7.35 15.08 1.40
N LEU A 131 8.10 14.46 2.31
CA LEU A 131 7.57 13.49 3.27
C LEU A 131 7.19 14.16 4.60
N THR A 132 6.04 14.81 4.60
CA THR A 132 5.42 15.39 5.81
C THR A 132 4.11 14.67 6.13
N GLN A 133 3.70 14.72 7.40
CA GLN A 133 2.39 14.20 7.81
C GLN A 133 1.25 14.86 7.03
N GLU A 134 1.36 16.17 6.77
CA GLU A 134 0.41 16.90 5.93
C GLU A 134 0.31 16.30 4.52
N ASN A 135 1.44 16.05 3.86
CA ASN A 135 1.44 15.45 2.53
C ASN A 135 0.92 14.02 2.53
N LEU A 136 1.19 13.25 3.58
CA LEU A 136 0.68 11.89 3.71
C LEU A 136 -0.84 11.89 3.92
N ASP A 137 -1.36 12.79 4.75
CA ASP A 137 -2.79 12.84 5.08
C ASP A 137 -3.67 13.43 3.97
N LYS A 138 -3.08 14.08 2.94
CA LYS A 138 -3.82 14.71 1.83
C LYS A 138 -4.74 13.74 1.08
N SER A 139 -4.38 12.46 1.00
CA SER A 139 -5.18 11.44 0.30
C SER A 139 -6.27 10.82 1.18
N HIS A 140 -6.31 11.13 2.47
CA HIS A 140 -7.24 10.50 3.39
C HIS A 140 -8.68 10.96 3.13
N THR A 141 -9.56 9.98 3.09
CA THR A 141 -11.02 10.16 3.05
C THR A 141 -11.62 9.64 4.35
N ASP A 142 -12.90 9.92 4.59
CA ASP A 142 -13.61 9.41 5.77
C ASP A 142 -13.58 7.86 5.83
N ASP A 143 -13.64 7.21 4.66
CA ASP A 143 -13.68 5.75 4.53
C ASP A 143 -12.32 5.09 4.36
N THR A 144 -11.32 5.82 3.88
CA THR A 144 -10.00 5.28 3.55
C THR A 144 -8.89 6.23 3.98
N LYS A 145 -8.19 5.84 5.05
CA LYS A 145 -6.99 6.50 5.59
C LYS A 145 -5.75 5.74 5.16
N LEU A 146 -5.52 5.73 3.85
CA LEU A 146 -4.34 5.15 3.22
C LEU A 146 -3.68 6.19 2.34
N THR A 147 -2.37 6.04 2.19
CA THR A 147 -1.55 6.86 1.31
C THR A 147 -0.59 5.95 0.59
N PHE A 148 -0.48 6.14 -0.72
CA PHE A 148 0.60 5.52 -1.49
C PHE A 148 1.79 6.48 -1.51
N VAL A 149 2.95 5.99 -1.08
CA VAL A 149 4.23 6.66 -1.27
C VAL A 149 4.98 5.89 -2.34
N LEU A 150 5.27 6.55 -3.46
CA LEU A 150 5.87 5.94 -4.63
C LEU A 150 7.26 6.54 -4.87
N PHE A 151 8.27 5.70 -4.75
CA PHE A 151 9.64 6.01 -5.16
C PHE A 151 9.84 5.50 -6.59
N ASP A 152 9.76 6.41 -7.57
CA ASP A 152 9.94 6.09 -8.99
C ASP A 152 11.43 6.16 -9.35
N GLU A 153 11.88 5.28 -10.25
CA GLU A 153 13.29 5.17 -10.67
C GLU A 153 14.31 5.07 -9.51
N ILE A 154 14.00 4.29 -8.47
CA ILE A 154 14.84 4.17 -7.25
C ILE A 154 16.29 3.75 -7.54
N GLU A 155 16.56 3.08 -8.66
CA GLU A 155 17.91 2.74 -9.09
C GLU A 155 18.79 3.96 -9.44
N LYS A 156 18.17 5.14 -9.63
CA LYS A 156 18.87 6.42 -9.88
C LYS A 156 19.22 7.17 -8.58
N ALA A 157 18.69 6.74 -7.44
CA ALA A 157 18.92 7.37 -6.15
C ALA A 157 20.39 7.28 -5.69
N SER A 158 20.83 8.29 -4.93
CA SER A 158 22.08 8.21 -4.17
C SER A 158 22.01 7.16 -3.05
N ASP A 159 23.17 6.64 -2.65
CA ASP A 159 23.29 5.72 -1.50
C ASP A 159 22.72 6.31 -0.22
N SER A 160 22.81 7.64 -0.06
CA SER A 160 22.27 8.33 1.09
C SER A 160 20.73 8.25 1.15
N LEU A 161 20.04 8.26 0.00
CA LEU A 161 18.58 8.05 -0.05
C LEU A 161 18.26 6.58 0.25
N TRP A 162 19.04 5.63 -0.28
CA TRP A 162 18.89 4.21 0.06
C TRP A 162 19.08 3.90 1.55
N GLN A 163 19.96 4.61 2.25
CA GLN A 163 20.16 4.46 3.69
C GLN A 163 19.03 5.04 4.55
N LEU A 164 18.28 6.00 3.99
CA LEU A 164 17.15 6.62 4.67
C LEU A 164 15.90 5.72 4.64
N LEU A 165 15.71 4.96 3.57
CA LEU A 165 14.57 4.08 3.32
C LEU A 165 14.69 2.73 4.05
#